data_AF-A0A5C6BI01-F1
#
_entry.id   AF-A0A5C6BI01-F1
#
_cell.length_a   1.000
_cell.length_b   1.000
_cell.length_c   1.000
_cell.angle_alpha   90.00
_cell.angle_beta   90.00
_cell.angle_gamma   90.00
#
_symmetry.space_group_name_H-M   'P 1'
#
loop_
_entity.id
_entity.type
_entity.pdbx_description
1 polymer ?
#
loop_
_entity_poly.entity_id
_entity_poly.type
_entity_poly.pdbx_seq_one_letter_code
_entity_poly.pdbx_strand_id
1 'polypeptide(L)'
;MTDDANPLTRSSNAPNPYSSTSTAAATVGAGGICLPAGQSRGMVSQVPILGVLMIVQAVLVGLMGLLVAGYAVFMPMIFRQMSEEAAKQGGNPVPMPAQMELGMQIGLAALAVSVFAIAALTLFAGVRMLKYQSRTLSIVTLCIGMLLCLTCYCAPTQIALAIYGLIVLLNGPVVDAFRFAERGHSAREIQQAFLSLP
;
A
#
# COMPACT_ATOMS: atom_id res chain seq x y z
N MET A 1 18.54 53.26 -17.62
CA MET A 1 18.04 51.93 -17.22
C MET A 1 19.22 51.17 -16.69
N THR A 2 19.46 51.31 -15.40
CA THR A 2 20.56 50.67 -14.67
C THR A 2 19.94 49.62 -13.78
N ASP A 3 20.28 48.36 -14.07
CA ASP A 3 19.93 47.19 -13.26
C ASP A 3 20.61 47.31 -11.89
N ASP A 4 19.85 47.77 -10.88
CA ASP A 4 20.27 47.71 -9.49
C ASP A 4 20.22 46.25 -9.03
N ALA A 5 21.38 45.59 -9.10
CA ALA A 5 21.60 44.25 -8.60
C ALA A 5 21.23 44.18 -7.11
N ASN A 6 20.21 43.37 -6.80
CA ASN A 6 19.68 43.15 -5.46
C ASN A 6 20.83 42.84 -4.46
N PRO A 7 21.14 43.70 -3.48
CA PRO A 7 22.26 43.52 -2.56
C PRO A 7 22.07 42.34 -1.60
N LEU A 8 20.89 41.72 -1.56
CA LEU A 8 20.58 40.55 -0.74
C LEU A 8 21.00 39.22 -1.36
N THR A 9 21.51 39.19 -2.60
CA THR A 9 21.99 37.96 -3.25
C THR A 9 23.49 37.72 -3.09
N ARG A 10 24.18 38.39 -2.15
CA ARG A 10 25.54 37.98 -1.74
C ARG A 10 25.48 36.59 -1.11
N SER A 11 25.64 35.58 -1.95
CA SER A 11 25.87 34.20 -1.54
C SER A 11 27.13 34.17 -0.66
N SER A 12 26.95 34.20 0.66
CA SER A 12 28.06 34.03 1.60
C SER A 12 28.47 32.56 1.58
N ASN A 13 29.21 32.18 0.54
CA ASN A 13 29.95 30.91 0.50
C ASN A 13 31.14 30.91 1.49
N ALA A 14 31.27 31.92 2.35
CA ALA A 14 32.20 31.87 3.48
C ALA A 14 31.73 30.73 4.41
N PRO A 15 32.50 29.63 4.52
CA PRO A 15 32.14 28.53 5.40
C PRO A 15 31.97 29.11 6.80
N ASN A 16 30.77 28.96 7.38
CA ASN A 16 30.52 29.49 8.71
C ASN A 16 31.53 28.84 9.68
N PRO A 17 32.50 29.60 10.23
CA PRO A 17 33.55 29.05 11.08
C PRO A 17 32.99 28.52 12.42
N TYR A 18 31.73 28.84 12.72
CA TYR A 18 30.99 28.32 13.88
C TYR A 18 30.07 27.15 13.52
N SER A 19 30.02 26.69 12.26
CA SER A 19 29.41 25.41 11.97
C SER A 19 30.28 24.36 12.64
N SER A 20 29.73 23.64 13.63
CA SER A 20 30.44 22.56 14.29
C SER A 20 31.00 21.64 13.21
N THR A 21 32.31 21.43 13.19
CA THR A 21 32.95 20.34 12.45
C THR A 21 32.46 19.03 13.07
N SER A 22 31.20 18.70 12.83
CA SER A 22 30.59 17.46 13.26
C SER A 22 31.05 16.42 12.26
N THR A 23 32.34 16.06 12.34
CA THR A 23 32.84 14.79 11.84
C THR A 23 32.34 13.73 12.80
N ALA A 24 31.02 13.61 12.90
CA ALA A 24 30.43 12.62 13.77
C ALA A 24 30.80 11.27 13.13
N ALA A 25 31.67 10.56 13.84
CA ALA A 25 32.25 9.31 13.39
C ALA A 25 31.10 8.40 12.94
N ALA A 26 31.21 7.83 11.74
CA ALA A 26 30.23 6.87 11.27
C ALA A 26 30.16 5.74 12.31
N THR A 27 29.03 5.63 12.98
CA THR A 27 28.82 4.55 13.94
C THR A 27 28.66 3.28 13.13
N VAL A 28 29.63 2.37 13.25
CA VAL A 28 29.53 1.05 12.62
C VAL A 28 28.44 0.30 13.36
N GLY A 29 27.25 0.22 12.76
CA GLY A 29 26.13 -0.52 13.31
C GLY A 29 26.39 -2.02 13.29
N ALA A 30 25.63 -2.76 14.09
CA ALA A 30 25.59 -4.22 14.02
C ALA A 30 25.32 -4.67 12.57
N GLY A 31 26.15 -5.57 12.03
CA GLY A 31 26.06 -6.02 10.63
C GLY A 31 26.90 -5.22 9.63
N GLY A 32 27.81 -4.34 10.09
CA GLY A 32 28.75 -3.64 9.20
C GLY A 32 28.11 -2.50 8.38
N ILE A 33 26.89 -2.10 8.74
CA ILE A 33 26.18 -1.00 8.10
C ILE A 33 26.66 0.31 8.74
N CYS A 34 27.35 1.14 7.96
CA CYS A 34 27.72 2.48 8.39
C CYS A 34 26.52 3.42 8.22
N LEU A 35 25.94 3.86 9.33
CA LEU A 35 24.86 4.84 9.35
C LEU A 35 25.45 6.26 9.37
N PRO A 36 24.91 7.22 8.60
CA PRO A 36 25.29 8.62 8.71
C PRO A 36 24.99 9.12 10.11
N ALA A 37 25.97 9.80 10.71
CA ALA A 37 25.82 10.35 12.04
C ALA A 37 24.78 11.48 12.05
N GLY A 38 23.82 11.38 12.98
CA GLY A 38 22.63 12.24 13.03
C GLY A 38 21.34 11.56 12.56
N GLN A 39 21.40 10.29 12.15
CA GLN A 39 20.19 9.53 11.84
C GLN A 39 19.51 9.05 13.13
N SER A 40 18.25 9.43 13.33
CA SER A 40 17.42 8.90 14.41
C SER A 40 16.96 7.47 14.08
N ARG A 41 16.75 6.63 15.10
CA ARG A 41 16.13 5.30 15.02
C ARG A 41 14.89 5.28 14.10
N GLY A 42 14.15 6.39 14.05
CA GLY A 42 13.10 6.64 13.07
C GLY A 42 11.95 5.64 13.15
N MET A 43 11.16 5.55 12.08
CA MET A 43 9.99 4.65 11.98
C MET A 43 10.31 3.30 11.31
N VAL A 44 11.59 2.87 11.31
CA VAL A 44 12.02 1.65 10.60
C VAL A 44 11.38 0.38 11.19
N SER A 45 11.13 0.36 12.51
CA SER A 45 10.44 -0.74 13.18
C SER A 45 8.94 -0.83 12.86
N GLN A 46 8.36 0.20 12.23
CA GLN A 46 6.94 0.22 11.85
C GLN A 46 6.68 -0.43 10.49
N VAL A 47 7.71 -0.57 9.65
CA VAL A 47 7.59 -1.17 8.31
C VAL A 47 7.03 -2.60 8.35
N PRO A 48 7.48 -3.50 9.26
CA PRO A 48 6.91 -4.84 9.36
C PRO A 48 5.44 -4.83 9.80
N ILE A 49 5.05 -3.93 10.71
CA ILE A 49 3.66 -3.77 11.18
C ILE A 49 2.76 -3.41 9.99
N LEU A 50 3.19 -2.45 9.18
CA LEU A 50 2.50 -2.05 7.96
C LEU A 50 2.38 -3.22 6.96
N GLY A 51 3.45 -4.00 6.77
CA GLY A 51 3.42 -5.21 5.93
C GLY A 51 2.39 -6.25 6.39
N VAL A 52 2.29 -6.50 7.70
CA VAL A 52 1.29 -7.41 8.27
C VAL A 52 -0.12 -6.87 8.05
N LEU A 53 -0.35 -5.57 8.29
CA LEU A 53 -1.67 -4.97 8.07
C LEU A 53 -2.10 -5.04 6.60
N MET A 54 -1.17 -4.85 5.65
CA MET A 54 -1.45 -5.03 4.22
C MET A 54 -1.84 -6.46 3.88
N ILE A 55 -1.19 -7.46 4.48
CA ILE A 55 -1.52 -8.88 4.29
C ILE A 55 -2.92 -9.18 4.81
N VAL A 56 -3.25 -8.74 6.03
CA VAL A 56 -4.58 -8.96 6.63
C VAL A 56 -5.67 -8.31 5.78
N GLN A 57 -5.47 -7.06 5.35
CA GLN A 57 -6.40 -6.35 4.48
C GLN A 57 -6.58 -7.10 3.14
N ALA A 58 -5.49 -7.59 2.53
CA ALA A 58 -5.57 -8.35 1.28
C ALA A 58 -6.38 -9.65 1.44
N VAL A 59 -6.22 -10.35 2.56
CA VAL A 59 -7.01 -11.56 2.87
C VAL A 59 -8.49 -11.22 3.03
N LEU A 60 -8.82 -10.16 3.77
CA LEU A 60 -10.22 -9.72 3.94
C LEU A 60 -10.87 -9.32 2.60
N VAL A 61 -10.15 -8.56 1.77
CA VAL A 61 -10.61 -8.18 0.43
C VAL A 61 -10.74 -9.41 -0.48
N GLY A 62 -9.80 -10.36 -0.40
CA GLY A 62 -9.86 -11.62 -1.13
C GLY A 62 -11.05 -12.48 -0.74
N LEU A 63 -11.36 -12.60 0.55
CA LEU A 63 -12.54 -13.29 1.06
C LEU A 63 -13.85 -12.63 0.60
N MET A 64 -13.90 -11.30 0.59
CA MET A 64 -15.04 -10.57 0.05
C MET A 64 -15.19 -10.78 -1.46
N GLY A 65 -14.09 -10.73 -2.22
CA GLY A 65 -14.08 -11.04 -3.64
C GLY A 65 -14.54 -12.48 -3.94
N LEU A 66 -14.15 -13.44 -3.11
CA LEU A 66 -14.62 -14.82 -3.18
C LEU A 66 -16.12 -14.95 -2.92
N LEU A 67 -16.63 -14.22 -1.92
CA LEU A 67 -18.06 -14.16 -1.63
C LEU A 67 -18.83 -13.56 -2.82
N VAL A 68 -18.38 -12.44 -3.38
CA VAL A 68 -18.99 -11.81 -4.57
C VAL A 68 -18.95 -12.76 -5.78
N ALA A 69 -17.84 -13.48 -5.99
CA ALA A 69 -17.73 -14.49 -7.04
C ALA A 69 -18.73 -15.63 -6.83
N GLY A 70 -18.87 -16.13 -5.60
CA GLY A 70 -19.88 -17.13 -5.24
C GLY A 70 -21.28 -16.63 -5.54
N TYR A 71 -21.62 -15.41 -5.11
CA TYR A 71 -22.90 -14.78 -5.45
C TYR A 71 -23.11 -14.71 -6.97
N ALA A 72 -22.11 -14.30 -7.75
CA ALA A 72 -22.23 -14.24 -9.21
C ALA A 72 -22.52 -15.62 -9.85
N VAL A 73 -22.00 -16.70 -9.27
CA VAL A 73 -22.24 -18.08 -9.75
C VAL A 73 -23.60 -18.62 -9.31
N PHE A 74 -24.04 -18.34 -8.08
CA PHE A 74 -25.29 -18.87 -7.54
C PHE A 74 -26.53 -18.02 -7.85
N MET A 75 -26.38 -16.73 -8.16
CA MET A 75 -27.50 -15.82 -8.43
C MET A 75 -28.41 -16.27 -9.59
N PRO A 76 -27.88 -16.77 -10.73
CA PRO A 76 -28.74 -17.28 -11.82
C PRO A 76 -29.62 -18.46 -11.38
N MET A 77 -29.12 -19.30 -10.47
CA MET A 77 -29.89 -20.42 -9.92
C MET A 77 -31.04 -19.92 -9.04
N ILE A 78 -30.78 -18.93 -8.19
CA ILE A 78 -31.79 -18.30 -7.32
C ILE A 78 -32.86 -17.61 -8.16
N PHE A 79 -32.48 -16.88 -9.23
CA PHE A 79 -33.45 -16.22 -10.10
C PHE A 79 -34.38 -17.20 -10.83
N ARG A 80 -33.86 -18.36 -11.26
CA ARG A 80 -34.67 -19.42 -11.86
C ARG A 80 -35.68 -19.99 -10.87
N GLN A 81 -35.29 -20.20 -9.61
CA GLN A 81 -36.21 -20.66 -8.58
C GLN A 81 -37.30 -19.63 -8.28
N MET A 82 -36.92 -18.35 -8.17
CA MET A 82 -37.85 -17.26 -7.89
C MET A 82 -38.86 -17.05 -9.04
N SER A 83 -38.42 -17.20 -10.30
CA SER A 83 -39.33 -17.09 -11.45
C SER A 83 -40.32 -18.25 -11.53
N GLU A 84 -39.90 -19.48 -11.22
CA GLU A 84 -40.77 -20.65 -11.12
C GLU A 84 -41.80 -20.52 -9.99
N GLU A 85 -41.40 -20.01 -8.82
CA GLU A 85 -42.30 -19.77 -7.70
C GLU A 85 -43.32 -18.66 -7.98
N ALA A 86 -42.88 -17.56 -8.61
CA ALA A 86 -43.76 -16.48 -9.03
C ALA A 86 -44.83 -16.97 -10.03
N ALA A 87 -44.44 -17.83 -10.96
CA ALA A 87 -45.36 -18.45 -11.91
C ALA A 87 -46.40 -19.34 -11.20
N LYS A 88 -46.01 -20.08 -10.15
CA LYS A 88 -46.93 -20.92 -9.36
C LYS A 88 -47.94 -20.09 -8.54
N GLN A 89 -47.56 -18.90 -8.11
CA GLN A 89 -48.44 -18.01 -7.33
C GLN A 89 -49.42 -17.21 -8.20
N GLY A 90 -49.48 -17.46 -9.52
CA GLY A 90 -50.30 -16.68 -10.44
C GLY A 90 -49.78 -15.26 -10.66
N GLY A 91 -48.56 -14.97 -10.20
CA GLY A 91 -47.85 -13.75 -10.57
C GLY A 91 -47.44 -13.84 -12.03
N ASN A 92 -47.50 -12.70 -12.74
CA ASN A 92 -46.88 -12.55 -14.05
C ASN A 92 -45.52 -11.87 -13.84
N PRO A 93 -44.45 -12.61 -13.47
CA PRO A 93 -43.14 -12.00 -13.30
C PRO A 93 -42.75 -11.37 -14.64
N VAL A 94 -42.49 -10.07 -14.65
CA VAL A 94 -41.97 -9.39 -15.84
C VAL A 94 -40.65 -10.07 -16.17
N PRO A 95 -40.54 -10.79 -17.31
CA PRO A 95 -39.31 -11.50 -17.64
C PRO A 95 -38.23 -10.43 -17.81
N MET A 96 -37.19 -10.51 -16.98
CA MET A 96 -36.05 -9.62 -17.13
C MET A 96 -35.47 -9.88 -18.53
N PRO A 97 -35.25 -8.86 -19.36
CA PRO A 97 -34.76 -9.08 -20.72
C PRO A 97 -33.43 -9.82 -20.67
N ALA A 98 -33.27 -10.88 -21.47
CA ALA A 98 -32.09 -11.74 -21.45
C ALA A 98 -30.76 -10.99 -21.62
N GLN A 99 -30.80 -9.83 -22.28
CA GLN A 99 -29.64 -8.94 -22.43
C GLN A 99 -29.15 -8.35 -21.10
N MET A 100 -30.07 -8.03 -20.18
CA MET A 100 -29.74 -7.47 -18.87
C MET A 100 -29.18 -8.53 -17.92
N GLU A 101 -29.69 -9.77 -17.98
CA GLU A 101 -29.17 -10.91 -17.20
C GLU A 101 -27.70 -11.17 -17.55
N LEU A 102 -27.39 -11.31 -18.84
CA LEU A 102 -26.03 -11.56 -19.33
C LEU A 102 -25.09 -10.38 -19.00
N GLY A 103 -25.57 -9.15 -19.17
CA GLY A 103 -24.80 -7.95 -18.82
C GLY A 103 -24.43 -7.90 -17.33
N MET A 104 -25.38 -8.20 -16.44
CA MET A 104 -25.15 -8.23 -14.99
C MET A 104 -24.19 -9.35 -14.59
N GLN A 105 -24.32 -10.54 -15.20
CA GLN A 105 -23.42 -11.67 -14.92
C GLN A 105 -21.99 -11.37 -15.34
N ILE A 106 -21.77 -10.83 -16.54
CA ILE A 106 -20.45 -10.42 -17.01
C ILE A 106 -19.88 -9.29 -16.13
N GLY A 107 -20.71 -8.31 -15.76
CA GLY A 107 -20.30 -7.20 -14.89
C GLY A 107 -19.82 -7.67 -13.52
N LEU A 108 -20.60 -8.53 -12.85
CA LEU A 108 -20.24 -9.11 -11.56
C LEU A 108 -19.01 -10.02 -11.65
N ALA A 109 -18.89 -10.82 -12.71
CA ALA A 109 -17.73 -11.67 -12.94
C ALA A 109 -16.46 -10.83 -13.15
N ALA A 110 -16.52 -9.77 -13.96
CA ALA A 110 -15.41 -8.86 -14.19
C ALA A 110 -15.01 -8.12 -12.89
N LEU A 111 -16.00 -7.66 -12.12
CA LEU A 111 -15.76 -7.07 -10.81
C LEU A 111 -15.07 -8.05 -9.86
N ALA A 112 -15.57 -9.28 -9.74
CA ALA A 112 -14.96 -10.31 -8.89
C ALA A 112 -13.49 -10.59 -9.28
N VAL A 113 -13.20 -10.75 -10.58
CA VAL A 113 -11.84 -10.97 -11.09
C VAL A 113 -10.93 -9.79 -10.76
N SER A 114 -11.39 -8.56 -10.99
CA SER A 114 -10.59 -7.36 -10.68
C SER A 114 -10.30 -7.21 -9.19
N VAL A 115 -11.29 -7.44 -8.32
CA VAL A 115 -11.10 -7.42 -6.85
C VAL A 115 -10.08 -8.48 -6.44
N PHE A 116 -10.17 -9.69 -7.01
CA PHE A 116 -9.25 -10.78 -6.70
C PHE A 116 -7.82 -10.49 -7.17
N ALA A 117 -7.67 -9.92 -8.38
CA ALA A 117 -6.38 -9.49 -8.91
C ALA A 117 -5.72 -8.45 -8.00
N ILE A 118 -6.50 -7.48 -7.51
CA ILE A 118 -5.96 -6.44 -6.62
C ILE A 118 -5.62 -7.03 -5.24
N ALA A 119 -6.44 -7.91 -4.68
CA ALA A 119 -6.13 -8.62 -3.44
C ALA A 119 -4.80 -9.39 -3.55
N ALA A 120 -4.58 -10.10 -4.67
CA ALA A 120 -3.33 -10.82 -4.92
C ALA A 120 -2.13 -9.88 -5.04
N LEU A 121 -2.27 -8.74 -5.72
CA LEU A 121 -1.22 -7.73 -5.83
C LEU A 121 -0.88 -7.10 -4.47
N THR A 122 -1.88 -6.75 -3.66
CA THR A 122 -1.68 -6.20 -2.32
C THR A 122 -1.02 -7.23 -1.39
N LEU A 123 -1.41 -8.50 -1.48
CA LEU A 123 -0.78 -9.59 -0.74
C LEU A 123 0.70 -9.74 -1.12
N PHE A 124 0.99 -9.77 -2.42
CA PHE A 124 2.36 -9.87 -2.93
C PHE A 124 3.22 -8.67 -2.51
N ALA A 125 2.66 -7.45 -2.57
CA ALA A 125 3.33 -6.25 -2.09
C ALA A 125 3.60 -6.30 -0.59
N GLY A 126 2.63 -6.74 0.23
CA GLY A 126 2.81 -6.92 1.67
C GLY A 126 3.94 -7.90 2.01
N VAL A 127 4.00 -9.04 1.31
CA VAL A 127 5.09 -10.03 1.49
C VAL A 127 6.45 -9.46 1.07
N ARG A 128 6.53 -8.72 -0.04
CA ARG A 128 7.79 -8.05 -0.44
C ARG A 128 8.19 -6.93 0.51
N MET A 129 7.21 -6.25 1.11
CA MET A 129 7.44 -5.19 2.07
C MET A 129 8.08 -5.72 3.36
N LEU A 130 7.69 -6.92 3.82
CA LEU A 130 8.35 -7.60 4.94
C LEU A 130 9.84 -7.91 4.67
N LYS A 131 10.20 -8.08 3.39
CA LYS A 131 11.59 -8.32 2.95
C LYS A 131 12.35 -7.03 2.60
N TYR A 132 11.74 -5.85 2.75
CA TYR A 132 12.31 -4.57 2.32
C TYR A 132 12.69 -4.52 0.83
N GLN A 133 12.02 -5.29 -0.05
CA GLN A 133 12.48 -5.50 -1.44
C GLN A 133 11.87 -4.58 -2.51
N SER A 134 10.92 -3.70 -2.18
CA SER A 134 10.35 -2.77 -3.17
C SER A 134 9.46 -1.70 -2.54
N ARG A 135 10.00 -0.48 -2.40
CA ARG A 135 9.24 0.66 -1.90
C ARG A 135 8.14 1.11 -2.86
N THR A 136 8.49 1.19 -4.15
CA THR A 136 7.60 1.69 -5.21
C THR A 136 6.36 0.82 -5.40
N LEU A 137 6.52 -0.51 -5.38
CA LEU A 137 5.38 -1.44 -5.47
C LEU A 137 4.39 -1.26 -4.32
N SER A 138 4.88 -1.00 -3.11
CA SER A 138 4.02 -0.78 -1.94
C SER A 138 3.22 0.52 -2.10
N ILE A 139 3.85 1.61 -2.58
CA ILE A 139 3.16 2.88 -2.84
C ILE A 139 2.10 2.71 -3.95
N VAL A 140 2.48 2.07 -5.06
CA VAL A 140 1.56 1.85 -6.19
C VAL A 140 0.37 0.99 -5.77
N THR A 141 0.59 -0.09 -5.01
CA THR A 141 -0.50 -0.94 -4.52
C THR A 141 -1.39 -0.24 -3.50
N LEU A 142 -0.85 0.63 -2.64
CA LEU A 142 -1.67 1.48 -1.75
C LEU A 142 -2.54 2.45 -2.55
N CYS A 143 -2.00 3.07 -3.60
CA CYS A 143 -2.77 3.96 -4.49
C CYS A 143 -3.84 3.21 -5.28
N ILE A 144 -3.54 2.01 -5.79
CA ILE A 144 -4.54 1.16 -6.45
C ILE A 144 -5.64 0.74 -5.46
N GLY A 145 -5.27 0.40 -4.22
CA GLY A 145 -6.24 0.09 -3.17
C GLY A 145 -7.14 1.28 -2.82
N MET A 146 -6.62 2.51 -2.88
CA MET A 146 -7.42 3.73 -2.72
C MET A 146 -8.52 3.89 -3.78
N LEU A 147 -8.29 3.45 -5.02
CA LEU A 147 -9.32 3.45 -6.07
C LEU A 147 -10.48 2.50 -5.75
N LEU A 148 -10.23 1.40 -5.04
CA LEU A 148 -11.26 0.46 -4.59
C LEU A 148 -12.08 0.96 -3.39
N CYS A 149 -11.63 1.99 -2.67
CA CYS A 149 -12.35 2.55 -1.52
C CYS A 149 -13.78 2.99 -1.86
N LEU A 150 -14.08 3.24 -3.14
CA LEU A 150 -15.41 3.64 -3.58
C LEU A 150 -16.45 2.52 -3.49
N THR A 151 -16.04 1.28 -3.28
CA THR A 151 -16.92 0.13 -3.54
C THR A 151 -17.57 -0.50 -2.30
N CYS A 152 -17.04 -0.33 -1.07
CA CYS A 152 -17.67 -0.90 0.14
C CYS A 152 -16.95 -0.50 1.47
N TYR A 153 -17.48 -1.05 2.58
CA TYR A 153 -17.06 -0.99 4.00
C TYR A 153 -15.54 -1.00 4.29
N CYS A 154 -14.70 -1.44 3.36
CA CYS A 154 -13.24 -1.40 3.47
C CYS A 154 -12.65 0.02 3.31
N ALA A 155 -13.45 1.02 2.93
CA ALA A 155 -13.02 2.39 2.72
C ALA A 155 -12.25 3.00 3.93
N PRO A 156 -12.79 3.02 5.16
CA PRO A 156 -12.07 3.60 6.31
C PRO A 156 -10.76 2.89 6.62
N THR A 157 -10.72 1.55 6.53
CA THR A 157 -9.49 0.79 6.83
C THR A 157 -8.43 1.02 5.76
N GLN A 158 -8.82 1.07 4.49
CA GLN A 158 -7.91 1.29 3.39
C GLN A 158 -7.37 2.73 3.37
N ILE A 159 -8.20 3.74 3.69
CA ILE A 159 -7.76 5.14 3.83
C ILE A 159 -6.76 5.26 4.97
N ALA A 160 -7.04 4.66 6.13
CA ALA A 160 -6.13 4.67 7.27
C ALA A 160 -4.78 4.03 6.93
N LEU A 161 -4.79 2.87 6.26
CA LEU A 161 -3.58 2.18 5.82
C LEU A 161 -2.82 2.96 4.74
N ALA A 162 -3.52 3.64 3.83
CA ALA A 162 -2.89 4.47 2.81
C ALA A 162 -2.17 5.67 3.43
N ILE A 163 -2.81 6.39 4.35
CA ILE A 163 -2.20 7.54 5.04
C ILE A 163 -1.03 7.07 5.90
N TYR A 164 -1.24 6.04 6.72
CA TYR A 164 -0.20 5.48 7.58
C TYR A 164 0.99 4.96 6.76
N GLY A 165 0.69 4.24 5.68
CA GLY A 165 1.69 3.71 4.76
C GLY A 165 2.50 4.79 4.09
N LEU A 166 1.87 5.87 3.63
CA LEU A 166 2.55 6.98 3.00
C LEU A 166 3.49 7.69 3.97
N ILE A 167 3.03 7.95 5.21
CA ILE A 167 3.83 8.61 6.26
C ILE A 167 5.08 7.78 6.58
N VAL A 168 4.93 6.47 6.75
CA VAL A 168 6.05 5.57 7.06
C VAL A 168 7.01 5.45 5.86
N LEU A 169 6.49 5.30 4.64
CA LEU A 169 7.32 5.09 3.44
C LEU A 169 8.06 6.35 2.96
N LEU A 170 7.56 7.55 3.31
CA LEU A 170 8.23 8.83 2.99
C LEU A 170 9.24 9.26 4.06
N ASN A 171 9.33 8.55 5.19
CA ASN A 171 10.30 8.87 6.23
C ASN A 171 11.73 8.57 5.77
N GLY A 172 12.64 9.56 5.84
CA GLY A 172 14.02 9.44 5.37
C GLY A 172 14.76 8.19 5.84
N PRO A 173 14.79 7.88 7.16
CA PRO A 173 15.34 6.63 7.70
C PRO A 173 14.81 5.35 7.05
N VAL A 174 13.51 5.30 6.72
CA VAL A 174 12.90 4.15 6.04
C VAL A 174 13.40 4.06 4.61
N VAL A 175 13.55 5.18 3.91
CA VAL A 175 14.13 5.22 2.56
C VAL A 175 15.54 4.63 2.54
N ASP A 176 16.37 5.01 3.51
CA ASP A 176 17.73 4.50 3.60
C ASP A 176 17.75 3.00 3.96
N ALA A 177 16.84 2.55 4.83
CA ALA A 177 16.66 1.12 5.10
C ALA A 177 16.37 0.30 3.83
N PHE A 178 15.50 0.79 2.94
CA PHE A 178 15.24 0.14 1.65
C PHE A 178 16.48 0.12 0.74
N ARG A 179 17.28 1.19 0.73
CA ARG A 179 18.56 1.23 -0.02
C ARG A 179 19.58 0.22 0.51
N PHE A 180 19.62 -0.03 1.82
CA PHE A 180 20.48 -1.07 2.38
C PHE A 180 20.01 -2.49 1.96
N ALA A 181 18.70 -2.72 1.88
CA ALA A 181 18.16 -3.98 1.38
C ALA A 181 18.51 -4.20 -0.12
N GLU A 182 18.48 -3.15 -0.93
CA GLU A 182 18.92 -3.20 -2.34
C GLU A 182 20.41 -3.55 -2.50
N ARG A 183 21.24 -3.21 -1.49
CA ARG A 183 22.66 -3.60 -1.43
C ARG A 183 22.89 -5.02 -0.91
N GLY A 184 21.83 -5.78 -0.61
CA GLY A 184 21.91 -7.17 -0.18
C GLY A 184 21.96 -7.37 1.34
N HIS A 185 21.78 -6.32 2.14
CA HIS A 185 21.65 -6.49 3.59
C HIS A 185 20.33 -7.15 3.96
N SER A 186 20.36 -8.05 4.93
CA SER A 186 19.16 -8.72 5.40
C SER A 186 18.29 -7.76 6.24
N ALA A 187 16.97 -7.98 6.25
CA ALA A 187 16.03 -7.20 7.04
C ALA A 187 16.41 -7.16 8.55
N ARG A 188 16.96 -8.26 9.07
CA ARG A 188 17.37 -8.38 10.47
C ARG A 188 18.60 -7.53 10.78
N GLU A 189 19.60 -7.51 9.91
CA GLU A 189 20.79 -6.66 10.07
C GLU A 189 20.41 -5.18 10.05
N ILE A 190 19.54 -4.80 9.11
CA ILE A 190 19.02 -3.43 9.01
C ILE A 190 18.32 -3.05 10.32
N GLN A 191 17.40 -3.88 10.81
CA GLN A 191 16.71 -3.61 12.07
C GLN A 191 17.66 -3.52 13.26
N GLN A 192 18.65 -4.43 13.37
CA GLN A 192 19.64 -4.38 14.44
C GLN A 192 20.49 -3.11 14.40
N ALA A 193 20.89 -2.67 13.20
CA ALA A 193 21.63 -1.42 13.01
C ALA A 193 20.80 -0.22 13.50
N PHE A 194 19.51 -0.14 13.14
CA PHE A 194 18.64 0.95 13.60
C PHE A 194 18.28 0.85 15.09
N LEU A 195 18.21 -0.35 15.69
CA LEU A 195 18.00 -0.54 17.12
C LEU A 195 19.18 -0.09 17.98
N SER A 196 20.39 -0.06 17.40
CA SER A 196 21.61 0.39 18.10
C SER A 196 21.75 1.91 18.18
N LEU A 197 20.92 2.66 17.45
CA LEU A 197 20.87 4.12 17.51
C LEU A 197 20.13 4.57 18.80
N PRO A 198 20.65 5.60 19.50
CA PRO A 198 20.04 6.14 20.70
C PRO A 198 18.67 6.80 20.44
#